data_AF-A0A0F9TBC5-F1
#
_entry.id   AF-A0A0F9TBC5-F1
#
_cell.length_a   1.000
_cell.length_b   1.000
_cell.length_c   1.000
_cell.angle_alpha   90.00
_cell.angle_beta   90.00
_cell.angle_gamma   90.00
#
_symmetry.space_group_name_H-M   'P 1'
#
loop_
_entity.id
_entity.type
_entity.pdbx_description
1 polymer ?
#
loop_
_entity_poly.entity_id
_entity_poly.type
_entity_poly.pdbx_seq_one_letter_code
_entity_poly.pdbx_strand_id
1 'polypeptide(L)'
;MKEILEMTGTPDEVDWLAKEVMGWVLMPSKWKVSIWNPFKSWNDAEMVVERMKEKKWEIDLLSINGSDEYVCYFKRMSGKKPWRTVKASAADVPTAISRAALLTLEGT
;
A
#
# COMPACT_ATOMS: atom_id res chain seq x y z
N MET A 1 17.21 6.65 -13.77
CA MET A 1 16.44 5.40 -13.65
C MET A 1 16.27 5.20 -12.16
N LYS A 2 15.12 5.55 -11.57
CA LYS A 2 14.90 5.31 -10.13
C LYS A 2 14.67 3.81 -10.01
N GLU A 3 15.51 3.11 -9.25
CA GLU A 3 15.34 1.71 -8.92
C GLU A 3 13.89 1.49 -8.50
N ILE A 4 13.25 0.50 -9.11
CA ILE A 4 12.01 -0.06 -8.58
C ILE A 4 12.46 -0.72 -7.28
N LEU A 5 12.38 0.00 -6.16
CA LEU A 5 12.57 -0.57 -4.83
C LEU A 5 11.59 -1.75 -4.74
N GLU A 6 12.11 -2.97 -4.69
CA GLU A 6 11.32 -4.18 -4.50
C GLU A 6 10.77 -4.18 -3.06
N MET A 7 9.72 -3.39 -2.85
CA MET A 7 9.02 -3.33 -1.57
C MET A 7 8.37 -4.69 -1.32
N THR A 8 8.79 -5.43 -0.30
CA THR A 8 8.43 -6.84 -0.11
C THR A 8 7.74 -7.12 1.23
N GLY A 9 7.44 -6.07 1.99
CA GLY A 9 6.84 -6.17 3.32
C GLY A 9 7.87 -6.47 4.39
N THR A 10 9.04 -5.82 4.31
CA THR A 10 10.04 -5.86 5.38
C THR A 10 9.44 -5.28 6.68
N PRO A 11 9.99 -5.61 7.86
CA PRO A 11 9.50 -5.05 9.11
C PRO A 11 9.42 -3.52 9.12
N ASP A 12 10.39 -2.84 8.50
CA ASP A 12 10.44 -1.38 8.44
C ASP A 12 9.37 -0.81 7.51
N GLU A 13 9.09 -1.47 6.38
CA GLU A 13 8.00 -1.11 5.46
C GLU A 13 6.62 -1.26 6.11
N VAL A 14 6.43 -2.36 6.85
CA VAL A 14 5.18 -2.61 7.58
C VAL A 14 5.01 -1.60 8.71
N ASP A 15 6.07 -1.30 9.47
CA ASP A 15 6.03 -0.25 10.50
C ASP A 15 5.74 1.13 9.91
N TRP A 16 6.33 1.44 8.75
CA TRP A 16 6.10 2.71 8.06
C TRP A 16 4.65 2.86 7.61
N LEU A 17 4.04 1.82 7.03
CA LEU A 17 2.60 1.82 6.70
C LEU A 17 1.73 1.96 7.95
N ALA A 18 2.03 1.22 9.03
CA ALA A 18 1.28 1.32 10.26
C ALA A 18 1.29 2.74 10.82
N LYS A 19 2.47 3.38 10.83
CA LYS A 19 2.64 4.74 11.31
C LYS A 19 1.95 5.76 10.41
N GLU A 20 2.29 5.78 9.13
CA GLU A 20 1.89 6.88 8.27
C GLU A 20 0.48 6.69 7.72
N VAL A 21 0.06 5.47 7.40
CA VAL A 21 -1.30 5.21 6.89
C VAL A 21 -2.28 5.09 8.04
N MET A 22 -2.01 4.19 9.00
CA MET A 22 -2.96 3.89 10.07
C MET A 22 -2.91 4.91 11.22
N GLY A 23 -1.75 5.54 11.46
CA GLY A 23 -1.53 6.38 12.65
C GLY A 23 -1.20 5.54 13.89
N TRP A 24 -0.72 4.32 13.70
CA TRP A 24 -0.40 3.38 14.77
C TRP A 24 1.09 3.38 15.07
N VAL A 25 1.44 3.13 16.32
CA VAL A 25 2.82 2.81 16.71
C VAL A 25 2.86 1.33 17.03
N LEU A 26 3.54 0.54 16.19
CA LEU A 26 3.74 -0.86 16.49
C LEU A 26 4.75 -0.98 17.63
N MET A 27 4.31 -1.49 18.78
CA MET A 27 5.22 -1.66 19.91
C MET A 27 6.21 -2.80 19.62
N PRO A 28 7.52 -2.60 19.81
CA PRO A 28 8.50 -3.66 19.71
C PRO A 28 8.35 -4.59 20.92
N SER A 29 7.53 -5.64 20.82
CA SER A 29 7.42 -6.60 21.91
C SER A 29 8.55 -7.64 21.82
N LYS A 30 9.15 -7.97 22.98
CA LYS A 30 10.03 -9.14 23.16
C LYS A 30 9.30 -10.48 23.04
N TRP A 31 7.97 -10.44 22.87
CA TRP A 31 7.07 -11.58 22.66
C TRP A 31 6.18 -11.23 21.45
N LYS A 32 6.74 -11.35 20.25
CA LYS A 32 6.18 -10.80 19.01
C LYS A 32 4.89 -11.49 18.61
N VAL A 33 3.78 -10.76 18.73
CA VAL A 33 2.66 -10.90 17.81
C VAL A 33 2.17 -9.50 17.43
N SER A 34 2.91 -8.78 16.59
CA SER A 34 2.28 -7.75 15.75
C SER A 34 1.69 -8.49 14.55
N ILE A 35 0.42 -8.89 14.68
CA ILE A 35 -0.32 -9.71 13.69
C ILE A 35 -0.46 -8.98 12.34
N TRP A 36 -0.42 -7.65 12.37
CA TRP A 36 -0.71 -6.82 11.21
C TRP A 36 0.41 -6.86 10.17
N ASN A 37 0.12 -7.43 9.01
CA ASN A 37 1.02 -7.42 7.86
C ASN A 37 0.21 -7.35 6.55
N PRO A 38 0.04 -6.14 5.98
CA PRO A 38 -0.78 -5.93 4.79
C PRO A 38 -0.12 -6.48 3.50
N PHE A 39 1.14 -6.92 3.54
CA PHE A 39 1.77 -7.62 2.42
C PHE A 39 1.44 -9.12 2.39
N LYS A 40 0.86 -9.66 3.47
CA LYS A 40 0.57 -11.10 3.61
C LYS A 40 -0.89 -11.40 3.90
N SER A 41 -1.64 -10.41 4.37
CA SER A 41 -3.04 -10.55 4.78
C SER A 41 -3.94 -9.65 3.94
N TRP A 42 -4.95 -10.25 3.31
CA TRP A 42 -5.96 -9.50 2.58
C TRP A 42 -6.70 -8.52 3.47
N ASN A 43 -7.11 -8.96 4.67
CA ASN A 43 -7.85 -8.12 5.61
C ASN A 43 -7.04 -6.87 5.99
N ASP A 44 -5.73 -7.05 6.25
CA ASP A 44 -4.86 -5.93 6.60
C ASP A 44 -4.65 -4.99 5.40
N ALA A 45 -4.54 -5.53 4.19
CA ALA A 45 -4.47 -4.73 2.96
C ALA A 45 -5.78 -3.97 2.69
N GLU A 46 -6.93 -4.56 2.99
CA GLU A 46 -8.22 -3.89 2.90
C GLU A 46 -8.32 -2.72 3.88
N MET A 47 -7.79 -2.88 5.11
CA MET A 47 -7.69 -1.75 6.05
C MET A 47 -6.83 -0.61 5.50
N VAL A 48 -5.74 -0.91 4.77
CA VAL A 48 -4.94 0.11 4.07
C VAL A 48 -5.79 0.85 3.03
N VAL A 49 -6.59 0.12 2.25
CA VAL A 49 -7.49 0.70 1.24
C VAL A 49 -8.52 1.63 1.90
N GLU A 50 -9.20 1.16 2.94
CA GLU A 50 -10.20 1.94 3.67
C GLU A 50 -9.59 3.24 4.22
N ARG A 51 -8.46 3.13 4.90
CA ARG A 51 -7.79 4.28 5.51
C ARG A 51 -7.28 5.28 4.47
N MET A 52 -6.85 4.82 3.30
CA MET A 52 -6.44 5.70 2.21
C MET A 52 -7.63 6.40 1.54
N LYS A 53 -8.79 5.74 1.45
CA LYS A 53 -10.05 6.39 1.02
C LYS A 53 -10.45 7.51 1.96
N GLU A 54 -10.33 7.33 3.28
CA GLU A 54 -10.57 8.40 4.27
C GLU A 54 -9.61 9.60 4.05
N LYS A 55 -8.38 9.33 3.62
CA LYS A 55 -7.40 10.35 3.22
C LYS A 55 -7.65 10.96 1.83
N LYS A 56 -8.82 10.67 1.23
CA LYS A 56 -9.28 11.17 -0.07
C LYS A 56 -8.46 10.67 -1.25
N TRP A 57 -7.93 9.46 -1.16
CA TRP A 57 -7.39 8.75 -2.32
C TRP A 57 -8.48 7.89 -2.97
N GLU A 58 -8.58 7.97 -4.29
CA GLU A 58 -9.29 6.99 -5.11
C GLU A 58 -8.36 5.82 -5.40
N ILE A 59 -8.92 4.60 -5.39
CA ILE A 59 -8.13 3.37 -5.47
C ILE A 59 -8.74 2.47 -6.53
N ASP A 60 -7.94 2.14 -7.54
CA ASP A 60 -8.30 1.16 -8.57
C ASP A 60 -7.37 -0.04 -8.48
N LEU A 61 -7.94 -1.24 -8.38
CA LEU A 61 -7.21 -2.50 -8.43
C LEU A 61 -7.65 -3.27 -9.68
N LEU A 62 -6.67 -3.65 -10.51
CA LEU A 62 -6.90 -4.34 -11.77
C LEU A 62 -6.03 -5.59 -11.84
N SER A 63 -6.58 -6.70 -12.30
CA SER A 63 -5.78 -7.82 -12.81
C SER A 63 -5.41 -7.56 -14.27
N ILE A 64 -4.19 -7.89 -14.67
CA ILE A 64 -3.78 -7.79 -16.07
C ILE A 64 -4.20 -9.07 -16.79
N ASN A 65 -5.13 -8.97 -17.74
CA ASN A 65 -5.52 -10.14 -18.55
C ASN A 65 -4.30 -10.76 -19.25
N GLY A 66 -4.04 -12.04 -18.99
CA GLY A 66 -2.90 -12.78 -19.53
C GLY A 66 -1.60 -12.69 -18.71
N SER A 67 -1.66 -12.12 -17.50
CA SER A 67 -0.56 -12.09 -16.52
C SER A 67 -1.11 -12.40 -15.13
N ASP A 68 -0.30 -13.07 -14.30
CA ASP A 68 -0.63 -13.33 -12.89
C ASP A 68 -0.38 -12.09 -12.00
N GLU A 69 -0.24 -10.90 -12.60
CA GLU A 69 0.00 -9.66 -11.88
C GLU A 69 -1.28 -8.85 -11.63
N TYR A 70 -1.32 -8.30 -10.43
CA TYR A 70 -2.26 -7.28 -9.99
C TYR A 70 -1.58 -5.91 -10.02
N VAL A 71 -2.33 -4.91 -10.45
CA VAL A 71 -1.90 -3.52 -10.47
C VAL A 71 -2.82 -2.70 -9.61
N CYS A 72 -2.24 -1.97 -8.65
CA CYS A 72 -2.97 -1.03 -7.82
C CYS A 72 -2.60 0.41 -8.18
N TYR A 73 -3.61 1.25 -8.33
CA TYR A 73 -3.48 2.68 -8.55
C TYR A 73 -4.07 3.44 -7.37
N PHE A 74 -3.28 4.36 -6.81
CA PHE A 74 -3.76 5.36 -5.87
C PHE A 74 -3.77 6.71 -6.57
N LYS A 75 -4.95 7.32 -6.66
CA LYS A 75 -5.17 8.59 -7.34
C LYS A 75 -5.64 9.64 -6.34
N ARG A 76 -5.08 10.83 -6.41
CA ARG A 76 -5.59 11.99 -5.68
C ARG A 76 -6.15 12.98 -6.68
N MET A 77 -7.42 13.33 -6.52
CA MET A 77 -8.18 14.13 -7.47
C MET A 77 -8.15 15.62 -7.12
N SER A 78 -8.09 16.46 -8.15
CA SER A 78 -8.21 17.92 -8.05
C SER A 78 -9.14 18.36 -9.18
N GLY A 79 -10.43 18.46 -8.86
CA GLY A 79 -11.48 18.56 -9.86
C GLY A 79 -11.59 17.26 -10.67
N LYS A 80 -11.65 17.36 -12.00
CA LYS A 80 -11.90 16.21 -12.91
C LYS A 80 -10.64 15.44 -13.34
N LYS A 81 -9.45 15.83 -12.89
CA LYS A 81 -8.19 15.17 -13.25
C LYS A 81 -7.44 14.72 -11.99
N PRO A 82 -6.79 13.54 -12.00
CA PRO A 82 -5.88 13.17 -10.94
C PRO A 82 -4.66 14.09 -11.00
N TRP A 83 -4.37 14.79 -9.90
CA TRP A 83 -3.15 15.60 -9.79
C TRP A 83 -1.95 14.79 -9.30
N ARG A 84 -2.22 13.62 -8.68
CA ARG A 84 -1.19 12.65 -8.32
C ARG A 84 -1.73 11.25 -8.54
N THR A 85 -0.96 10.44 -9.27
CA THR A 85 -1.23 9.02 -9.48
C THR A 85 -0.01 8.23 -9.09
N VAL A 86 -0.19 7.23 -8.25
CA VAL A 86 0.81 6.25 -7.87
C VAL A 86 0.35 4.89 -8.37
N LYS A 87 1.28 4.09 -8.89
CA LYS A 87 1.02 2.76 -9.44
C LYS A 87 2.04 1.78 -8.86
N ALA A 88 1.57 0.61 -8.44
CA ALA A 88 2.43 -0.54 -8.18
C ALA A 88 1.83 -1.80 -8.79
N SER A 89 2.69 -2.76 -9.17
CA SER A 89 2.28 -4.12 -9.54
C SER A 89 2.90 -5.15 -8.61
N ALA A 90 2.21 -6.28 -8.45
CA ALA A 90 2.69 -7.44 -7.73
C ALA A 90 1.95 -8.71 -8.16
N ALA A 91 2.49 -9.89 -7.83
CA ALA A 91 1.87 -11.18 -8.10
C ALA A 91 0.63 -11.46 -7.22
N ASP A 92 0.46 -10.71 -6.13
CA ASP A 92 -0.69 -10.80 -5.24
C ASP A 92 -1.24 -9.41 -4.89
N VAL A 93 -2.53 -9.37 -4.59
CA VAL A 93 -3.23 -8.13 -4.29
C VAL A 93 -2.74 -7.44 -3.01
N PRO A 94 -2.56 -8.13 -1.87
CA PRO A 94 -2.05 -7.50 -0.65
C PRO A 94 -0.75 -6.73 -0.88
N THR A 95 0.19 -7.35 -1.60
CA THR A 95 1.45 -6.72 -1.98
C THR A 95 1.23 -5.55 -2.93
N ALA A 96 0.39 -5.69 -3.98
CA ALA A 96 0.15 -4.60 -4.92
C ALA A 96 -0.44 -3.35 -4.22
N ILE A 97 -1.39 -3.54 -3.31
CA ILE A 97 -2.00 -2.48 -2.50
C ILE A 97 -0.95 -1.83 -1.60
N SER A 98 -0.23 -2.65 -0.82
CA SER A 98 0.72 -2.16 0.19
C SER A 98 1.89 -1.41 -0.44
N ARG A 99 2.40 -1.90 -1.57
CA ARG A 99 3.42 -1.21 -2.37
C ARG A 99 2.92 0.14 -2.87
N ALA A 100 1.74 0.18 -3.48
CA ALA A 100 1.22 1.43 -4.01
C ALA A 100 0.94 2.44 -2.89
N ALA A 101 0.50 1.98 -1.71
CA ALA A 101 0.35 2.82 -0.52
C ALA A 101 1.69 3.39 -0.05
N LEU A 102 2.75 2.59 0.07
CA LEU A 102 4.09 3.08 0.43
C LEU A 102 4.63 4.12 -0.56
N LEU A 103 4.46 3.88 -1.86
CA LEU A 103 4.86 4.82 -2.91
C LEU A 103 4.07 6.15 -2.83
N THR A 104 2.89 6.18 -2.19
CA THR A 104 2.21 7.46 -1.90
C THR A 104 2.94 8.28 -0.84
N LEU A 105 3.71 7.65 0.04
CA LEU A 105 4.48 8.30 1.10
C LEU A 105 5.83 8.82 0.60
N GLU A 106 6.49 8.11 -0.33
CA GLU A 106 7.80 8.52 -0.86
C GLU A 106 7.81 9.85 -1.64
N GLY A 107 6.64 10.33 -2.07
CA GLY A 107 6.50 11.57 -2.83
C GLY A 107 5.71 12.69 -2.12
N THR A 108 5.47 12.57 -0.81
CA THR A 108 4.99 13.69 0.03
C THR A 108 6.16 14.52 0.53
#